data_AF-A0A966ILZ0-F1
#
_entry.id   AF-A0A966ILZ0-F1
#
_cell.length_a   1.000
_cell.length_b   1.000
_cell.length_c   1.000
_cell.angle_alpha   90.00
_cell.angle_beta   90.00
_cell.angle_gamma   90.00
#
_symmetry.space_group_name_H-M   'P 1'
#
loop_
_entity.id
_entity.type
_entity.pdbx_description
1 polymer ?
#
loop_
_entity_poly.entity_id
_entity_poly.type
_entity_poly.pdbx_seq_one_letter_code
_entity_poly.pdbx_strand_id
1 'polypeptide(L)'
;MVRTAAALVILSIMALGPIGASWAQTSAEEISEPPRLTEKEIKNQCALVGNLTFLAIEKFNKGRKLDDAKDELADVAETAFKKEEFAAYSNQLRERYNAALLDAFLNERLNPKVFAKKQIRDCIRKNL
;
A
#
# COMPACT_ATOMS: atom_id res chain seq x y z
N MET A 1 6.92 48.91 23.76
CA MET A 1 5.46 49.08 23.56
C MET A 1 5.16 48.81 22.10
N VAL A 2 4.25 47.86 21.86
CA VAL A 2 3.71 47.45 20.57
C VAL A 2 3.02 48.63 19.87
N ARG A 3 3.17 48.73 18.54
CA ARG A 3 2.06 49.17 17.67
C ARG A 3 2.28 48.64 16.25
N THR A 4 1.60 47.54 15.99
CA THR A 4 1.16 47.03 14.69
C THR A 4 0.29 48.06 13.96
N ALA A 5 0.47 48.20 12.65
CA ALA A 5 -0.62 48.41 11.70
C ALA A 5 -0.15 48.03 10.27
N ALA A 6 -0.94 47.18 9.63
CA ALA A 6 -0.72 46.58 8.33
C ALA A 6 -1.09 47.52 7.16
N ALA A 7 -0.52 47.26 5.97
CA ALA A 7 -1.27 47.27 4.70
C ALA A 7 -0.43 46.65 3.57
N LEU A 8 -0.90 45.51 3.06
CA LEU A 8 -0.52 44.88 1.80
C LEU A 8 -1.11 45.67 0.63
N VAL A 9 -0.32 45.96 -0.41
CA VAL A 9 -0.84 46.12 -1.78
C VAL A 9 0.15 45.47 -2.76
N ILE A 10 -0.34 44.44 -3.44
CA ILE A 10 0.31 43.69 -4.53
C ILE A 10 0.06 44.42 -5.86
N LEU A 11 0.89 44.11 -6.87
CA LEU A 11 0.84 44.42 -8.33
C LEU A 11 1.88 45.48 -8.75
N SER A 12 2.74 45.25 -9.74
CA SER A 12 2.52 44.54 -11.01
C SER A 12 3.80 43.90 -11.55
N ILE A 13 3.72 42.64 -11.99
CA ILE A 13 4.71 42.02 -12.88
C ILE A 13 4.32 42.42 -14.30
N MET A 14 5.15 43.23 -14.95
CA MET A 14 5.08 43.48 -16.39
C MET A 14 6.44 43.18 -16.99
N ALA A 15 6.56 41.99 -17.58
CA ALA A 15 7.52 41.71 -18.64
C ALA A 15 6.95 40.56 -19.50
N LEU A 16 6.06 40.91 -20.43
CA LEU A 16 5.78 40.07 -21.59
C LEU A 16 7.03 40.08 -22.49
N GLY A 17 7.70 38.94 -22.61
CA GLY A 17 8.58 38.62 -23.73
C GLY A 17 8.13 37.27 -24.32
N PRO A 18 7.81 37.17 -25.62
CA PRO A 18 7.44 35.90 -26.23
C PRO A 18 8.74 35.17 -26.63
N ILE A 19 9.14 34.17 -25.86
CA ILE A 19 10.21 33.26 -26.25
C ILE A 19 9.65 31.85 -26.24
N GLY A 20 9.47 31.33 -27.45
CA GLY A 20 9.58 29.91 -27.77
C GLY A 20 8.56 28.99 -27.11
N ALA A 21 7.60 28.54 -27.91
CA ALA A 21 6.92 27.28 -27.69
C ALA A 21 7.97 26.15 -27.59
N SER A 22 8.43 25.86 -26.37
CA SER A 22 9.07 24.59 -26.07
C SER A 22 7.95 23.66 -25.67
N TRP A 23 7.58 22.80 -26.62
CA TRP A 23 6.70 21.69 -26.43
C TRP A 23 7.24 20.88 -25.25
N ALA A 24 6.55 20.94 -24.11
CA ALA A 24 6.73 19.93 -23.08
C ALA A 24 6.21 18.64 -23.71
N GLN A 25 7.11 17.87 -24.31
CA GLN A 25 6.88 16.48 -24.65
C GLN A 25 6.56 15.78 -23.34
N THR A 26 5.27 15.69 -23.03
CA THR A 26 4.77 14.68 -22.12
C THR A 26 5.07 13.38 -22.86
N SER A 27 6.18 12.73 -22.53
CA SER A 27 6.26 11.29 -22.73
C SER A 27 5.12 10.73 -21.89
N ALA A 28 3.98 10.53 -22.55
CA ALA A 28 3.01 9.57 -22.10
C ALA A 28 3.76 8.24 -22.13
N GLU A 29 4.48 7.98 -21.04
CA GLU A 29 4.78 6.63 -20.65
C GLU A 29 3.41 5.97 -20.64
N GLU A 30 3.15 5.12 -21.64
CA GLU A 30 2.04 4.19 -21.58
C GLU A 30 2.27 3.44 -20.27
N ILE A 31 1.62 3.92 -19.21
CA ILE A 31 1.42 3.15 -17.99
C ILE A 31 0.57 2.00 -18.50
N SER A 32 1.25 0.94 -18.94
CA SER A 32 0.64 -0.32 -19.33
C SER A 32 -0.24 -0.68 -18.15
N GLU A 33 -1.55 -0.52 -18.33
CA GLU A 33 -2.53 -0.80 -17.29
C GLU A 33 -2.20 -2.21 -16.81
N PRO A 34 -1.91 -2.41 -15.51
CA PRO A 34 -1.47 -3.71 -15.03
C PRO A 34 -2.51 -4.74 -15.50
N PRO A 35 -2.06 -5.89 -16.04
CA PRO A 35 -2.96 -6.85 -16.66
C PRO A 35 -4.14 -7.11 -15.73
N ARG A 36 -5.35 -6.97 -16.26
CA ARG A 36 -6.56 -7.17 -15.46
C ARG A 36 -6.52 -8.56 -14.86
N LEU A 37 -6.38 -8.61 -13.53
CA LEU A 37 -6.32 -9.85 -12.79
C LEU A 37 -7.59 -10.65 -13.03
N THR A 38 -7.42 -11.94 -13.32
CA THR A 38 -8.53 -12.88 -13.32
C THR A 38 -9.08 -13.03 -11.90
N GLU A 39 -10.36 -13.43 -11.79
CA GLU A 39 -10.98 -13.69 -10.49
C GLU A 39 -10.18 -14.70 -9.64
N LYS A 40 -9.57 -15.69 -10.29
CA LYS A 40 -8.73 -16.69 -9.63
C LYS A 40 -7.46 -16.06 -9.05
N GLU A 41 -6.78 -15.19 -9.80
CA GLU A 41 -5.58 -14.50 -9.32
C GLU A 41 -5.92 -13.57 -8.15
N ILE A 42 -7.03 -12.83 -8.23
CA ILE A 42 -7.50 -11.98 -7.13
C ILE A 42 -7.72 -12.81 -5.87
N LYS A 43 -8.45 -13.93 -5.98
CA LYS A 43 -8.71 -14.83 -4.83
C LYS A 43 -7.42 -15.39 -4.25
N ASN A 44 -6.48 -15.80 -5.10
CA ASN A 44 -5.19 -16.34 -4.67
C ASN A 44 -4.35 -15.28 -3.93
N GLN A 45 -4.27 -14.06 -4.48
CA GLN A 45 -3.56 -12.95 -3.84
C GLN A 45 -4.18 -12.57 -2.49
N CYS A 46 -5.51 -12.46 -2.43
CA CYS A 46 -6.22 -12.17 -1.17
C CYS A 46 -5.98 -13.26 -0.12
N ALA A 47 -6.03 -14.54 -0.53
CA ALA A 47 -5.76 -15.67 0.34
C ALA A 47 -4.32 -15.66 0.86
N LEU A 48 -3.34 -15.39 -0.01
CA LEU A 48 -1.93 -15.30 0.37
C LEU A 48 -1.71 -14.25 1.46
N VAL A 49 -2.15 -13.00 1.21
CA VAL A 49 -1.98 -11.89 2.15
C VAL A 49 -2.68 -12.20 3.48
N GLY A 50 -3.92 -12.72 3.43
CA GLY A 50 -4.66 -13.07 4.64
C GLY A 50 -3.99 -14.17 5.46
N ASN A 51 -3.44 -15.20 4.81
CA ASN A 51 -2.74 -16.29 5.49
C ASN A 51 -1.41 -15.83 6.11
N LEU A 52 -0.65 -14.98 5.42
CA LEU A 52 0.57 -14.39 6.00
C LEU A 52 0.25 -13.48 7.19
N THR A 53 -0.86 -12.74 7.10
CA THR A 53 -1.32 -11.87 8.19
C THR A 53 -1.76 -12.70 9.40
N PHE A 54 -2.47 -13.82 9.19
CA PHE A 54 -2.80 -14.79 10.24
C PHE A 54 -1.55 -15.23 11.00
N LEU A 55 -0.51 -15.65 10.28
CA LEU A 55 0.75 -16.11 10.89
C LEU A 55 1.40 -15.03 11.75
N ALA A 56 1.39 -13.78 11.30
CA ALA A 56 1.96 -12.66 12.04
C ALA A 56 1.20 -12.37 13.34
N ILE A 57 -0.13 -12.34 13.30
CA ILE A 57 -0.95 -12.11 14.50
C ILE A 57 -0.79 -13.29 15.47
N GLU A 58 -0.76 -14.53 14.98
CA GLU A 58 -0.49 -15.73 15.78
C GLU A 58 0.84 -15.62 16.55
N LYS A 59 1.90 -15.13 15.89
CA LYS A 59 3.21 -14.92 16.52
C LYS A 59 3.18 -13.77 17.52
N PHE A 60 2.49 -12.67 17.22
CA PHE A 60 2.32 -11.54 18.13
C PHE A 60 1.55 -11.92 19.39
N ASN A 61 0.41 -12.59 19.24
CA ASN A 61 -0.44 -13.04 20.36
C ASN A 61 0.27 -14.02 21.30
N LYS A 62 1.41 -14.59 20.91
CA LYS A 62 2.31 -15.38 21.76
C LYS A 62 3.25 -14.51 22.61
N GLY A 63 2.94 -13.21 22.77
CA GLY A 63 3.69 -12.27 23.62
C GLY A 63 4.94 -11.71 22.96
N ARG A 64 5.06 -11.80 21.62
CA ARG A 64 6.18 -11.21 20.89
C ARG A 64 5.85 -9.79 20.45
N LYS A 65 6.88 -8.94 20.28
CA LYS A 65 6.67 -7.61 19.73
C LYS A 65 6.31 -7.71 18.24
N LEU A 66 5.60 -6.71 17.76
CA LEU A 66 5.24 -6.54 16.37
C LEU A 66 6.48 -6.62 15.46
N ASP A 67 7.50 -5.82 15.76
CA ASP A 67 8.70 -5.73 14.91
C ASP A 67 9.42 -7.08 14.82
N ASP A 68 9.57 -7.81 15.93
CA ASP A 68 10.15 -9.15 15.94
C ASP A 68 9.35 -10.15 15.08
N ALA A 69 8.01 -10.07 15.14
CA ALA A 69 7.14 -10.93 14.33
C ALA A 69 7.19 -10.57 12.84
N LYS A 70 7.32 -9.28 12.51
CA LYS A 70 7.50 -8.79 11.14
C LYS A 70 8.83 -9.25 10.55
N ASP A 71 9.92 -9.09 11.28
CA ASP A 71 11.25 -9.41 10.78
C ASP A 71 11.39 -10.91 10.49
N GLU A 72 10.90 -11.78 11.38
CA GLU A 72 10.93 -13.23 11.16
C GLU A 72 10.06 -13.65 9.97
N LEU A 73 8.92 -12.99 9.76
CA LEU A 73 8.00 -13.31 8.68
C LEU A 73 8.33 -12.59 7.37
N ALA A 74 9.27 -11.64 7.37
CA ALA A 74 9.67 -10.90 6.18
C ALA A 74 10.21 -11.86 5.11
N ASP A 75 11.11 -12.78 5.50
CA ASP A 75 11.67 -13.78 4.59
C ASP A 75 10.62 -14.77 4.09
N VAL A 76 9.67 -15.15 4.95
CA VAL A 76 8.56 -16.04 4.61
C VAL A 76 7.63 -15.38 3.58
N ALA A 77 7.26 -14.12 3.83
CA ALA A 77 6.43 -13.33 2.93
C ALA A 77 7.15 -13.11 1.59
N GLU A 78 8.43 -12.73 1.62
CA GLU A 78 9.24 -12.47 0.43
C GLU A 78 9.41 -13.73 -0.43
N THR A 79 9.63 -14.88 0.20
CA THR A 79 9.68 -16.17 -0.50
C THR A 79 8.35 -16.48 -1.16
N ALA A 80 7.23 -16.20 -0.49
CA ALA A 80 5.91 -16.42 -1.06
C ALA A 80 5.60 -15.48 -2.23
N PHE A 81 6.01 -14.21 -2.16
CA PHE A 81 5.80 -13.22 -3.22
C PHE A 81 6.65 -13.48 -4.47
N LYS A 82 7.76 -14.20 -4.34
CA LYS A 82 8.64 -14.58 -5.46
C LYS A 82 8.18 -15.83 -6.22
N LYS A 83 7.16 -16.53 -5.75
CA LYS A 83 6.60 -17.66 -6.51
C LYS A 83 6.07 -17.17 -7.86
N GLU A 84 6.21 -17.99 -8.90
CA GLU A 84 5.85 -17.65 -10.28
C GLU A 84 4.44 -17.05 -10.40
N GLU A 85 3.47 -17.64 -9.70
CA GLU A 85 2.07 -17.20 -9.67
C GLU A 85 1.84 -15.80 -9.03
N PHE A 86 2.82 -15.25 -8.33
CA PHE A 86 2.74 -13.98 -7.59
C PHE A 86 3.83 -12.97 -7.97
N ALA A 87 4.90 -13.41 -8.64
CA ALA A 87 6.10 -12.61 -8.90
C ALA A 87 5.79 -11.29 -9.61
N ALA A 88 4.89 -11.33 -10.61
CA ALA A 88 4.44 -10.16 -11.36
C ALA A 88 3.75 -9.09 -10.50
N TYR A 89 3.24 -9.48 -9.32
CA TYR A 89 2.48 -8.62 -8.40
C TYR A 89 3.21 -8.41 -7.06
N SER A 90 4.47 -8.83 -6.95
CA SER A 90 5.21 -8.89 -5.70
C SER A 90 5.26 -7.55 -4.94
N ASN A 91 5.45 -6.43 -5.64
CA ASN A 91 5.44 -5.09 -5.02
C ASN A 91 4.07 -4.76 -4.41
N GLN A 92 3.00 -4.98 -5.17
CA GLN A 92 1.63 -4.76 -4.72
C GLN A 92 1.28 -5.68 -3.53
N LEU A 93 1.75 -6.93 -3.54
CA LEU A 93 1.55 -7.88 -2.46
C LEU A 93 2.29 -7.46 -1.18
N ARG A 94 3.51 -6.93 -1.28
CA ARG A 94 4.24 -6.37 -0.12
C ARG A 94 3.47 -5.22 0.51
N GLU A 95 3.00 -4.27 -0.30
CA GLU A 95 2.23 -3.12 0.20
C GLU A 95 0.95 -3.56 0.89
N ARG A 96 0.19 -4.47 0.25
CA ARG A 96 -1.03 -5.05 0.82
C ARG A 96 -0.78 -5.80 2.11
N TYR A 97 0.30 -6.58 2.18
CA TYR A 97 0.70 -7.30 3.38
C TYR A 97 1.13 -6.37 4.52
N ASN A 98 1.91 -5.34 4.23
CA ASN A 98 2.31 -4.37 5.25
C ASN A 98 1.10 -3.59 5.80
N ALA A 99 0.18 -3.16 4.93
CA ALA A 99 -1.06 -2.50 5.36
C ALA A 99 -1.93 -3.43 6.21
N ALA A 100 -2.03 -4.70 5.82
CA ALA A 100 -2.77 -5.72 6.54
C ALA A 100 -2.22 -5.99 7.94
N LEU A 101 -0.89 -6.09 8.05
CA LEU A 101 -0.21 -6.24 9.33
C LEU A 101 -0.55 -5.06 10.23
N LEU A 102 -0.31 -3.83 9.76
CA LEU A 102 -0.59 -2.62 10.54
C LEU A 102 -2.05 -2.57 11.02
N ASP A 103 -3.01 -2.86 10.14
CA ASP A 103 -4.43 -2.93 10.52
C ASP A 103 -4.68 -4.00 11.59
N ALA A 104 -4.08 -5.18 11.46
CA ALA A 104 -4.20 -6.22 12.46
C ALA A 104 -3.65 -5.81 13.84
N PHE A 105 -2.50 -5.12 13.86
CA PHE A 105 -1.91 -4.60 15.09
C PHE A 105 -2.74 -3.49 15.70
N LEU A 106 -3.33 -2.59 14.91
CA LEU A 106 -4.24 -1.58 15.48
C LEU A 106 -5.51 -2.21 16.07
N ASN A 107 -5.83 -3.44 15.67
CA ASN A 107 -6.97 -4.21 16.13
C ASN A 107 -6.57 -5.40 17.04
N GLU A 108 -5.62 -5.20 17.98
CA GLU A 108 -4.99 -6.19 18.90
C GLU A 108 -5.94 -7.18 19.61
N ARG A 109 -7.25 -6.95 19.57
CA ARG A 109 -8.27 -7.74 20.27
C ARG A 109 -8.94 -8.82 19.40
N LEU A 110 -8.59 -8.94 18.13
CA LEU A 110 -9.25 -9.86 17.23
C LEU A 110 -8.54 -11.22 17.19
N ASN A 111 -9.34 -12.29 17.30
CA ASN A 111 -8.85 -13.66 17.09
C ASN A 111 -8.20 -13.75 15.70
N PRO A 112 -6.95 -14.24 15.57
CA PRO A 112 -6.20 -14.24 14.31
C PRO A 112 -6.97 -14.87 13.15
N LYS A 113 -7.67 -15.98 13.43
CA LYS A 113 -8.45 -16.73 12.43
C LYS A 113 -9.68 -15.95 11.97
N VAL A 114 -10.34 -15.25 12.88
CA VAL A 114 -11.50 -14.41 12.57
C VAL A 114 -11.05 -13.20 11.74
N PHE A 115 -9.96 -12.56 12.14
CA PHE A 115 -9.38 -11.42 11.43
C PHE A 115 -9.00 -11.80 9.99
N ALA A 116 -8.18 -12.84 9.81
CA ALA A 116 -7.73 -13.26 8.49
C ALA A 116 -8.88 -13.63 7.55
N LYS A 117 -9.91 -14.33 8.06
CA LYS A 117 -11.12 -14.64 7.28
C LYS A 117 -11.87 -13.38 6.83
N LYS A 118 -12.02 -12.39 7.73
CA LYS A 118 -12.66 -11.12 7.41
C LYS A 118 -11.84 -10.39 6.34
N GLN A 119 -10.53 -10.32 6.52
CA GLN A 119 -9.62 -9.65 5.59
C GLN A 119 -9.64 -10.27 4.20
N ILE A 120 -9.57 -11.61 4.07
CA ILE A 120 -9.67 -12.30 2.78
C ILE A 120 -10.99 -11.96 2.10
N ARG A 121 -12.11 -12.03 2.85
CA ARG A 121 -13.44 -11.71 2.34
C ARG A 121 -13.54 -10.26 1.85
N ASP A 122 -13.02 -9.31 2.62
CA ASP A 122 -13.06 -7.89 2.30
C ASP A 122 -12.14 -7.56 1.12
N CYS A 123 -10.99 -8.23 1.00
CA CYS A 123 -10.12 -8.15 -0.16
C CYS A 123 -10.82 -8.62 -1.43
N ILE A 124 -11.44 -9.80 -1.39
CA ILE A 124 -12.19 -10.35 -2.53
C ILE A 124 -13.31 -9.39 -2.94
N ARG A 125 -14.13 -8.92 -1.98
CA ARG A 125 -15.26 -8.00 -2.26
C ARG A 125 -14.82 -6.68 -2.90
N LYS A 126 -13.61 -6.19 -2.60
CA LYS A 126 -13.11 -4.91 -3.15
C LYS A 126 -12.51 -5.03 -4.55
N ASN A 127 -12.15 -6.24 -4.97
CA ASN A 127 -11.42 -6.47 -6.22
C ASN A 127 -12.25 -7.25 -7.26
N LEU A 128 -13.38 -7.85 -6.87
CA LEU A 128 -14.37 -8.47 -7.75
C LEU A 128 -15.66 -7.65 -7.77
#